data_AF-A0A847GTL0-F1
#
_entry.id   AF-A0A847GTL0-F1
#
_cell.length_a   1.000
_cell.length_b   1.000
_cell.length_c   1.000
_cell.angle_alpha   90.00
_cell.angle_beta   90.00
_cell.angle_gamma   90.00
#
_symmetry.space_group_name_H-M   'P 1'
#
loop_
_entity.id
_entity.type
_entity.pdbx_description
1 polymer ?
#
loop_
_entity_poly.entity_id
_entity_poly.type
_entity_poly.pdbx_seq_one_letter_code
_entity_poly.pdbx_strand_id
1 'polypeptide(L)'
;MLVLSFVTVCLLPFPAAAAEVWKDSTGQFQVEADFLGIRGTDVYLKKTNGVTIRVPLDRLDAESQQLARQLAMPAAPAAADQASDAGDTPDAAVRALAANLEAGNLRAVWDALPASYQRDVSDLVHSFAANMDADVWKAGVDLVQKVIRVSKEKKEFLLKQPALAQSPLDPAVAAANWDGLIAVLETIAASELADLPKLKTLDVGAFADGTGKKIADQVAALAKAADEKKLSLTEFPGVPVDSMPLAGLGSAKFSTVKIEGDTAVLRVENEGQTEEHEVVRVEGKWLPKEMVDAWQEKMQAAKDAVTKDMPERLAKDKMQIVLPMQMVQGVLDQLLAAKTQAEFDQIVQQIMQTFMPQLPGGDADAAPGAAGPATAPPDGAAKPAPDPFGR
;
A
#
# COMPACT_ATOMS: atom_id res chain seq x y z
N MET A 1 -41.44 -32.34 -13.26
CA MET A 1 -42.72 -32.79 -12.68
C MET A 1 -42.88 -32.10 -11.32
N LEU A 2 -43.93 -31.27 -11.16
CA LEU A 2 -44.70 -30.96 -9.92
C LEU A 2 -43.91 -30.56 -8.64
N VAL A 3 -44.11 -29.43 -7.91
CA VAL A 3 -45.28 -28.52 -7.73
C VAL A 3 -44.83 -27.19 -7.07
N LEU A 4 -44.93 -26.02 -7.70
CA LEU A 4 -45.91 -24.97 -7.38
C LEU A 4 -46.22 -24.65 -5.88
N SER A 5 -45.84 -23.46 -5.39
CA SER A 5 -46.75 -22.50 -4.70
C SER A 5 -45.96 -21.31 -4.12
N PHE A 6 -45.99 -20.15 -4.78
CA PHE A 6 -46.87 -19.00 -4.47
C PHE A 6 -46.58 -18.33 -3.11
N VAL A 7 -45.71 -17.32 -3.12
CA VAL A 7 -45.99 -16.05 -2.44
C VAL A 7 -45.62 -14.90 -3.38
N THR A 8 -46.63 -14.08 -3.64
CA THR A 8 -46.67 -12.90 -4.50
C THR A 8 -45.52 -11.93 -4.24
N VAL A 9 -44.70 -11.67 -5.27
CA VAL A 9 -43.77 -10.54 -5.33
C VAL A 9 -44.59 -9.26 -5.57
N CYS A 10 -44.74 -8.45 -4.53
CA CYS A 10 -45.07 -7.03 -4.70
C CYS A 10 -43.80 -6.32 -5.20
N LEU A 11 -43.84 -5.85 -6.44
CA LEU A 11 -42.92 -4.86 -6.97
C LEU A 11 -43.05 -3.58 -6.12
N LEU A 12 -42.02 -3.21 -5.36
CA LEU A 12 -41.87 -1.85 -4.83
C LEU A 12 -40.67 -1.20 -5.54
N PRO A 13 -40.83 0.02 -6.07
CA PRO A 13 -39.73 0.77 -6.68
C PRO A 13 -38.73 1.20 -5.61
N PHE A 14 -37.44 1.00 -5.88
CA PHE A 14 -36.35 1.65 -5.14
C PHE A 14 -36.49 3.18 -5.31
N PRO A 15 -36.50 3.99 -4.23
CA PRO A 15 -36.37 5.43 -4.38
C PRO A 15 -34.90 5.75 -4.70
N ALA A 16 -34.67 6.32 -5.89
CA ALA A 16 -33.48 7.12 -6.17
C ALA A 16 -33.44 8.28 -5.15
N ALA A 17 -32.24 8.61 -4.64
CA ALA A 17 -32.04 9.81 -3.83
C ALA A 17 -32.51 11.03 -4.65
N ALA A 18 -33.70 11.54 -4.32
CA ALA A 18 -34.37 12.57 -5.08
C ALA A 18 -33.98 13.94 -4.53
N ALA A 19 -33.55 14.84 -5.42
CA ALA A 19 -33.42 16.27 -5.10
C ALA A 19 -34.78 16.78 -4.59
N GLU A 20 -34.78 17.38 -3.39
CA GLU A 20 -36.01 17.87 -2.75
C GLU A 20 -36.40 19.25 -3.32
N VAL A 21 -37.71 19.49 -3.43
CA VAL A 21 -38.25 20.78 -3.94
C VAL A 21 -38.44 21.75 -2.77
N TRP A 22 -37.66 22.83 -2.78
CA TRP A 22 -37.70 23.92 -1.80
C TRP A 22 -38.52 25.08 -2.32
N LYS A 23 -39.43 25.60 -1.50
CA LYS A 23 -40.35 26.69 -1.89
C LYS A 23 -40.18 27.93 -1.02
N ASP A 24 -40.36 29.08 -1.63
CA ASP A 24 -40.36 30.36 -0.92
C ASP A 24 -41.70 30.63 -0.23
N SER A 25 -41.71 31.55 0.73
CA SER A 25 -42.89 31.88 1.55
C SER A 25 -44.07 32.47 0.76
N THR A 26 -43.83 32.95 -0.48
CA THR A 26 -44.88 33.47 -1.36
C THR A 26 -45.44 32.41 -2.32
N GLY A 27 -44.78 31.26 -2.44
CA GLY A 27 -45.10 30.19 -3.37
C GLY A 27 -44.81 30.50 -4.84
N GLN A 28 -44.18 31.65 -5.15
CA GLN A 28 -43.82 32.04 -6.51
C GLN A 28 -42.55 31.36 -7.02
N PHE A 29 -41.66 30.95 -6.11
CA PHE A 29 -40.35 30.40 -6.44
C PHE A 29 -40.18 29.02 -5.84
N GLN A 30 -39.77 28.06 -6.68
CA GLN A 30 -39.47 26.70 -6.29
C GLN A 30 -38.11 26.29 -6.87
N VAL A 31 -37.33 25.52 -6.13
CA VAL A 31 -36.03 25.04 -6.56
C VAL A 31 -35.81 23.60 -6.12
N GLU A 32 -35.42 22.74 -7.05
CA GLU A 32 -34.92 21.40 -6.74
C GLU A 32 -33.45 21.49 -6.33
N ALA A 33 -33.15 21.07 -5.10
CA ALA A 33 -31.81 21.14 -4.55
C ALA A 33 -31.60 20.16 -3.39
N ASP A 34 -30.36 19.73 -3.21
CA ASP A 34 -29.94 18.93 -2.08
C ASP A 34 -29.67 19.83 -0.87
N PHE A 35 -30.15 19.41 0.30
CA PHE A 35 -29.92 20.12 1.56
C PHE A 35 -28.48 19.95 2.04
N LEU A 36 -27.76 21.05 2.25
CA LEU A 36 -26.39 21.03 2.79
C LEU A 36 -26.31 21.36 4.29
N GLY A 37 -27.36 21.95 4.86
CA GLY A 37 -27.41 22.32 6.28
C GLY A 37 -27.94 23.73 6.54
N ILE A 38 -28.19 24.02 7.82
CA ILE A 38 -28.55 25.36 8.31
C ILE A 38 -27.33 25.96 9.02
N ARG A 39 -26.96 27.21 8.69
CA ARG A 39 -25.95 27.98 9.45
C ARG A 39 -26.55 29.32 9.85
N GLY A 40 -26.65 29.55 11.16
CA GLY A 40 -27.32 30.75 11.69
C GLY A 40 -28.81 30.75 11.33
N THR A 41 -29.26 31.77 10.60
CA THR A 41 -30.65 31.90 10.11
C THR A 41 -30.83 31.43 8.66
N ASP A 42 -29.76 30.96 8.01
CA ASP A 42 -29.75 30.67 6.58
C ASP A 42 -29.65 29.16 6.30
N VAL A 43 -30.39 28.70 5.30
CA VAL A 43 -30.37 27.36 4.73
C VAL A 43 -29.46 27.33 3.50
N TYR A 44 -28.57 26.35 3.43
CA TYR A 44 -27.68 26.14 2.30
C TYR A 44 -28.17 24.97 1.46
N LEU A 45 -28.38 25.21 0.16
CA LEU A 45 -28.93 24.23 -0.78
C LEU A 45 -28.03 24.11 -2.01
N LYS A 46 -27.78 22.89 -2.50
CA LYS A 46 -27.03 22.63 -3.73
C LYS A 46 -27.99 22.26 -4.86
N LYS A 47 -28.09 23.11 -5.88
CA LYS A 47 -28.92 22.81 -7.06
C LYS A 47 -28.32 21.65 -7.86
N THR A 48 -29.14 21.03 -8.71
CA THR A 48 -28.73 19.95 -9.63
C THR A 48 -27.61 20.35 -10.60
N ASN A 49 -27.42 21.65 -10.87
CA ASN A 49 -26.30 22.18 -11.65
C ASN A 49 -25.01 22.40 -10.85
N GLY A 50 -24.96 21.95 -9.59
CA GLY A 50 -23.80 22.04 -8.70
C GLY A 50 -23.64 23.37 -7.95
N VAL A 51 -24.46 24.38 -8.25
CA VAL A 51 -24.37 25.70 -7.61
C VAL A 51 -25.00 25.67 -6.22
N THR A 52 -24.23 26.11 -5.21
CA THR A 52 -24.75 26.29 -3.85
C THR A 52 -25.39 27.66 -3.68
N ILE A 53 -26.62 27.67 -3.19
CA ILE A 53 -27.37 28.88 -2.87
C ILE A 53 -27.63 28.97 -1.37
N ARG A 54 -27.72 30.20 -0.88
CA ARG A 54 -28.04 30.54 0.51
C ARG A 54 -29.43 31.17 0.56
N VAL A 55 -30.34 30.56 1.31
CA VAL A 55 -31.74 30.99 1.43
C VAL A 55 -32.05 31.22 2.91
N PRO A 56 -32.41 32.45 3.32
CA PRO A 56 -32.86 32.71 4.68
C PRO A 56 -34.08 31.85 5.05
N LEU A 57 -34.06 31.22 6.23
CA LEU A 57 -35.09 30.26 6.66
C LEU A 57 -36.48 30.91 6.76
N ASP A 58 -36.55 32.20 7.09
CA ASP A 58 -37.77 33.01 7.15
C ASP A 58 -38.39 33.28 5.77
N ARG A 59 -37.61 33.13 4.69
CA ARG A 59 -38.07 33.28 3.31
C ARG A 59 -38.58 31.98 2.69
N LEU A 60 -38.45 30.85 3.39
CA LEU A 60 -39.01 29.57 2.96
C LEU A 60 -40.46 29.42 3.44
N ASP A 61 -41.27 28.62 2.74
CA ASP A 61 -42.61 28.28 3.21
C ASP A 61 -42.60 27.35 4.43
N ALA A 62 -43.76 27.14 5.05
CA ALA A 62 -43.86 26.37 6.28
C ALA A 62 -43.40 24.90 6.09
N GLU A 63 -43.69 24.30 4.92
CA GLU A 63 -43.28 22.93 4.59
C GLU A 63 -41.76 22.81 4.45
N SER A 64 -41.14 23.71 3.69
CA SER A 64 -39.69 23.74 3.47
C SER A 64 -38.94 24.11 4.76
N GLN A 65 -39.49 25.00 5.59
CA GLN A 65 -38.93 25.28 6.92
C GLN A 65 -38.98 24.04 7.82
N GLN A 66 -40.07 23.28 7.79
CA GLN A 66 -40.21 22.08 8.59
C GLN A 66 -39.30 20.97 8.09
N LEU A 67 -39.14 20.83 6.77
CA LEU A 67 -38.17 19.92 6.15
C LEU A 67 -36.73 20.30 6.51
N ALA A 68 -36.35 21.57 6.37
CA ALA A 68 -35.05 22.07 6.82
C ALA A 68 -34.82 21.77 8.30
N ARG A 69 -35.83 21.94 9.17
CA ARG A 69 -35.73 21.62 10.60
C ARG A 69 -35.69 20.13 10.88
N GLN A 70 -36.31 19.28 10.06
CA GLN A 70 -36.21 17.82 10.18
C GLN A 70 -34.84 17.31 9.72
N LEU A 71 -34.31 17.86 8.63
CA LEU A 71 -32.97 17.57 8.13
C LEU A 71 -31.87 18.23 8.98
N ALA A 72 -32.21 19.29 9.73
CA ALA A 72 -31.34 19.95 10.71
C ALA A 72 -31.56 19.48 12.16
N MET A 73 -32.58 18.67 12.43
CA MET A 73 -32.75 18.00 13.72
C MET A 73 -31.65 16.94 13.85
N PRO A 74 -31.03 16.77 15.03
CA PRO A 74 -29.76 16.10 15.10
C PRO A 74 -29.92 14.58 15.00
N ALA A 75 -29.17 13.95 14.11
CA ALA A 75 -28.24 12.94 14.62
C ALA A 75 -27.28 13.70 15.57
N ALA A 76 -27.51 13.68 16.89
CA ALA A 76 -26.70 14.42 17.85
C ALA A 76 -25.39 13.67 18.16
N PRO A 77 -24.25 14.33 18.42
CA PRO A 77 -23.84 15.68 18.02
C PRO A 77 -22.46 15.69 17.28
N ALA A 78 -22.31 16.58 16.30
CA ALA A 78 -20.98 17.01 15.86
C ALA A 78 -20.41 18.04 16.85
N ALA A 79 -19.34 17.64 17.54
CA ALA A 79 -18.15 18.43 17.85
C ALA A 79 -18.36 19.93 18.16
N ALA A 80 -18.74 20.26 19.39
CA ALA A 80 -18.41 21.55 20.02
C ALA A 80 -18.51 21.47 21.55
N ASP A 81 -17.97 20.40 22.16
CA ASP A 81 -17.60 20.36 23.58
C ASP A 81 -16.73 19.14 23.90
N GLN A 82 -15.63 18.97 23.13
CA GLN A 82 -14.44 18.24 23.58
C GLN A 82 -13.20 18.91 22.97
N ALA A 83 -12.95 20.14 23.43
CA ALA A 83 -11.59 20.65 23.49
C ALA A 83 -10.83 19.85 24.57
N SER A 84 -10.50 18.60 24.26
CA SER A 84 -9.52 17.83 25.03
C SER A 84 -8.61 16.94 24.18
N ASP A 85 -8.90 16.62 22.91
CA ASP A 85 -7.97 15.82 22.09
C ASP A 85 -8.11 16.08 20.57
N ALA A 86 -7.76 17.28 20.10
CA ALA A 86 -7.60 17.55 18.67
C ALA A 86 -6.52 16.66 17.98
N GLY A 87 -5.74 15.91 18.76
CA GLY A 87 -4.76 14.93 18.29
C GLY A 87 -5.27 13.48 18.22
N ASP A 88 -6.47 13.17 18.70
CA ASP A 88 -7.00 11.80 18.80
C ASP A 88 -8.15 11.52 17.82
N THR A 89 -8.26 12.31 16.76
CA THR A 89 -9.20 12.03 15.66
C THR A 89 -8.55 11.19 14.57
N PRO A 90 -9.30 10.32 13.88
CA PRO A 90 -8.74 9.49 12.82
C PRO A 90 -8.13 10.28 11.66
N ASP A 91 -8.73 11.42 11.29
CA ASP A 91 -8.21 12.29 10.25
C ASP A 91 -6.88 12.96 10.65
N ALA A 92 -6.72 13.34 11.92
CA ALA A 92 -5.45 13.83 12.44
C ALA A 92 -4.38 12.73 12.44
N ALA A 93 -4.74 11.51 12.83
CA ALA A 93 -3.84 10.36 12.82
C ALA A 93 -3.33 10.02 11.40
N VAL A 94 -4.23 9.99 10.40
CA VAL A 94 -3.85 9.70 9.02
C VAL A 94 -3.00 10.83 8.41
N ARG A 95 -3.31 12.10 8.69
CA ARG A 95 -2.46 13.23 8.28
C ARG A 95 -1.07 13.16 8.90
N ALA A 96 -0.97 12.80 10.17
CA ALA A 96 0.31 12.61 10.84
C ALA A 96 1.10 11.44 10.23
N LEU A 97 0.42 10.33 9.90
CA LEU A 97 1.05 9.20 9.21
C LEU A 97 1.59 9.61 7.83
N ALA A 98 0.79 10.31 7.02
CA ALA A 98 1.19 10.81 5.71
C ALA A 98 2.40 11.76 5.81
N ALA A 99 2.36 12.71 6.74
CA ALA A 99 3.48 13.64 6.97
C ALA A 99 4.76 12.91 7.40
N ASN A 100 4.66 11.88 8.24
CA ASN A 100 5.82 11.09 8.64
C ASN A 100 6.38 10.24 7.50
N LEU A 101 5.53 9.71 6.62
CA LEU A 101 5.96 8.98 5.42
C LEU A 101 6.68 9.91 4.42
N GLU A 102 6.11 11.09 4.16
CA GLU A 102 6.73 12.12 3.31
C GLU A 102 8.07 12.59 3.87
N ALA A 103 8.17 12.72 5.20
CA ALA A 103 9.41 13.09 5.87
C ALA A 103 10.42 11.94 6.01
N GLY A 104 10.10 10.72 5.56
CA GLY A 104 10.95 9.55 5.74
C GLY A 104 11.13 9.12 7.20
N ASN A 105 10.24 9.55 8.10
CA ASN A 105 10.29 9.27 9.53
C ASN A 105 9.70 7.88 9.83
N LEU A 106 10.45 6.84 9.46
CA LEU A 106 10.05 5.44 9.64
C LEU A 106 9.79 5.07 11.10
N ARG A 107 10.50 5.71 12.04
CA ARG A 107 10.28 5.49 13.47
C ARG A 107 8.88 5.95 13.89
N ALA A 108 8.43 7.11 13.45
CA ALA A 108 7.09 7.59 13.75
C ALA A 108 6.00 6.74 13.08
N VAL A 109 6.26 6.20 11.89
CA VAL A 109 5.38 5.22 11.23
C VAL A 109 5.26 3.94 12.06
N TRP A 110 6.39 3.43 12.55
CA TRP A 110 6.41 2.29 13.47
C TRP A 110 5.63 2.58 14.76
N ASP A 111 5.84 3.76 15.36
CA ASP A 111 5.15 4.20 16.59
C ASP A 111 3.66 4.50 16.40
N ALA A 112 3.19 4.60 15.16
CA ALA A 112 1.77 4.72 14.85
C ALA A 112 1.02 3.37 14.97
N LEU A 113 1.73 2.25 14.96
CA LEU A 113 1.14 0.92 15.16
C LEU A 113 0.84 0.65 16.65
N PRO A 114 -0.22 -0.13 16.95
CA PRO A 114 -0.47 -0.69 18.28
C PRO A 114 0.73 -1.47 18.82
N ALA A 115 0.92 -1.47 20.13
CA ALA A 115 1.99 -2.22 20.77
C ALA A 115 1.86 -3.74 20.56
N SER A 116 0.63 -4.27 20.45
CA SER A 116 0.41 -5.65 20.01
C SER A 116 0.93 -5.92 18.60
N TYR A 117 0.70 -5.02 17.67
CA TYR A 117 1.08 -5.21 16.27
C TYR A 117 2.59 -5.08 16.10
N GLN A 118 3.20 -4.14 16.83
CA GLN A 118 4.65 -4.01 16.91
C GLN A 118 5.32 -5.28 17.44
N ARG A 119 4.72 -5.90 18.48
CA ARG A 119 5.17 -7.19 19.02
C ARG A 119 5.04 -8.31 18.00
N ASP A 120 3.88 -8.44 17.35
CA ASP A 120 3.66 -9.49 16.34
C ASP A 120 4.69 -9.41 15.20
N VAL A 121 4.97 -8.20 14.69
CA VAL A 121 5.97 -7.98 13.64
C VAL A 121 7.38 -8.29 14.14
N SER A 122 7.73 -7.86 15.36
CA SER A 122 9.05 -8.14 15.95
C SER A 122 9.27 -9.64 16.15
N ASP A 123 8.28 -10.32 16.72
CA ASP A 123 8.28 -11.76 16.92
C ASP A 123 8.37 -12.51 15.59
N LEU A 124 7.72 -12.02 14.54
CA LEU A 124 7.80 -12.60 13.20
C LEU A 124 9.22 -12.49 12.62
N VAL A 125 9.87 -11.33 12.74
CA VAL A 125 11.26 -11.12 12.30
C VAL A 125 12.22 -12.02 13.08
N HIS A 126 12.05 -12.12 14.40
CA HIS A 126 12.88 -12.99 15.24
C HIS A 126 12.64 -14.47 14.91
N SER A 127 11.39 -14.86 14.68
CA SER A 127 11.00 -16.22 14.28
C SER A 127 11.60 -16.59 12.93
N PHE A 128 11.53 -15.68 11.95
CA PHE A 128 12.23 -15.84 10.67
C PHE A 128 13.72 -16.11 10.89
N ALA A 129 14.39 -15.26 11.68
CA ALA A 129 15.82 -15.37 11.90
C ALA A 129 16.23 -16.64 12.67
N ALA A 130 15.37 -17.12 13.56
CA ALA A 130 15.57 -18.35 14.30
C ALA A 130 15.46 -19.60 13.41
N ASN A 131 14.59 -19.55 12.40
CA ASN A 131 14.27 -20.69 11.55
C ASN A 131 15.02 -20.68 10.20
N MET A 132 15.67 -19.58 9.84
CA MET A 132 16.47 -19.46 8.62
C MET A 132 17.76 -20.27 8.72
N ASP A 133 18.12 -20.94 7.61
CA ASP A 133 19.40 -21.64 7.47
C ASP A 133 20.56 -20.63 7.31
N ALA A 134 21.56 -20.74 8.18
CA ALA A 134 22.67 -19.78 8.22
C ALA A 134 23.53 -19.80 6.95
N ASP A 135 23.70 -20.95 6.30
CA ASP A 135 24.51 -21.04 5.07
C ASP A 135 23.76 -20.40 3.90
N VAL A 136 22.46 -20.67 3.79
CA VAL A 136 21.60 -20.06 2.75
C VAL A 136 21.54 -18.55 2.93
N TRP A 137 21.35 -18.08 4.16
CA TRP A 137 21.36 -16.64 4.45
C TRP A 137 22.69 -16.00 4.10
N LYS A 138 23.80 -16.60 4.54
CA LYS A 138 25.14 -16.11 4.26
C LYS A 138 25.42 -16.09 2.74
N ALA A 139 25.05 -17.14 2.02
CA ALA A 139 25.21 -17.20 0.57
C ALA A 139 24.44 -16.08 -0.14
N GLY A 140 23.22 -15.77 0.32
CA GLY A 140 22.41 -14.66 -0.18
C GLY A 140 23.05 -13.30 0.10
N VAL A 141 23.53 -13.06 1.32
CA VAL A 141 24.21 -11.80 1.69
C VAL A 141 25.51 -11.63 0.89
N ASP A 142 26.33 -12.67 0.81
CA ASP A 142 27.59 -12.65 0.04
C ASP A 142 27.30 -12.39 -1.45
N LEU A 143 26.20 -12.95 -1.99
CA LEU A 143 25.74 -12.67 -3.35
C LEU A 143 25.38 -11.19 -3.54
N VAL A 144 24.56 -10.60 -2.66
CA VAL A 144 24.19 -9.18 -2.72
C VAL A 144 25.41 -8.27 -2.64
N GLN A 145 26.33 -8.55 -1.71
CA GLN A 145 27.58 -7.80 -1.58
C GLN A 145 28.43 -7.91 -2.85
N LYS A 146 28.46 -9.07 -3.49
CA LYS A 146 29.17 -9.26 -4.77
C LYS A 146 28.51 -8.50 -5.92
N VAL A 147 27.18 -8.47 -5.99
CA VAL A 147 26.44 -7.64 -6.98
C VAL A 147 26.79 -6.16 -6.79
N ILE A 148 26.74 -5.66 -5.56
CA ILE A 148 27.15 -4.29 -5.21
C ILE A 148 28.59 -4.02 -5.70
N ARG A 149 29.51 -4.95 -5.43
CA ARG A 149 30.90 -4.83 -5.85
C ARG A 149 31.06 -4.78 -7.37
N VAL A 150 30.39 -5.66 -8.11
CA VAL A 150 30.36 -5.62 -9.59
C VAL A 150 29.84 -4.27 -10.06
N SER A 151 28.73 -3.80 -9.50
CA SER A 151 28.13 -2.52 -9.88
C SER A 151 29.06 -1.33 -9.64
N LYS A 152 29.91 -1.38 -8.60
CA LYS A 152 30.92 -0.33 -8.34
C LYS A 152 32.12 -0.43 -9.28
N GLU A 153 32.75 -1.60 -9.31
CA GLU A 153 34.02 -1.80 -10.02
C GLU A 153 33.84 -1.83 -11.54
N LYS A 154 32.66 -2.23 -12.01
CA LYS A 154 32.32 -2.36 -13.45
C LYS A 154 31.29 -1.33 -13.90
N LYS A 155 31.10 -0.23 -13.16
CA LYS A 155 30.22 0.89 -13.52
C LYS A 155 30.39 1.31 -14.98
N GLU A 156 31.62 1.54 -15.43
CA GLU A 156 31.87 1.99 -16.80
C GLU A 156 31.44 0.97 -17.86
N PHE A 157 31.60 -0.33 -17.60
CA PHE A 157 31.19 -1.37 -18.53
C PHE A 157 29.67 -1.55 -18.54
N LEU A 158 29.04 -1.47 -17.36
CA LEU A 158 27.59 -1.53 -17.18
C LEU A 158 26.88 -0.35 -17.85
N LEU A 159 27.41 0.87 -17.75
CA LEU A 159 26.83 2.04 -18.39
C LEU A 159 26.94 2.02 -19.92
N LYS A 160 27.87 1.22 -20.47
CA LYS A 160 28.07 1.04 -21.92
C LYS A 160 27.30 -0.15 -22.48
N GLN A 161 26.57 -0.89 -21.65
CA GLN A 161 25.86 -2.08 -22.11
C GLN A 161 24.74 -1.74 -23.09
N PRO A 162 24.68 -2.41 -24.26
CA PRO A 162 23.59 -2.24 -25.22
C PRO A 162 22.20 -2.46 -24.62
N ALA A 163 22.08 -3.31 -23.60
CA ALA A 163 20.83 -3.56 -22.90
C ALA A 163 20.30 -2.32 -22.14
N LEU A 164 21.19 -1.47 -21.60
CA LEU A 164 20.77 -0.23 -20.92
C LEU A 164 20.24 0.79 -21.92
N ALA A 165 20.79 0.83 -23.13
CA ALA A 165 20.29 1.70 -24.20
C ALA A 165 18.90 1.31 -24.73
N GLN A 166 18.45 0.08 -24.46
CA GLN A 166 17.11 -0.40 -24.76
C GLN A 166 16.15 -0.28 -23.58
N SER A 167 16.64 0.16 -22.41
CA SER A 167 15.83 0.39 -21.22
C SER A 167 15.06 1.72 -21.37
N PRO A 168 13.86 1.83 -20.78
CA PRO A 168 13.18 3.12 -20.61
C PRO A 168 13.99 4.13 -19.76
N LEU A 169 15.02 3.67 -19.03
CA LEU A 169 15.89 4.52 -18.22
C LEU A 169 16.88 5.29 -19.10
N ASP A 170 16.88 6.63 -18.99
CA ASP A 170 17.88 7.49 -19.64
C ASP A 170 19.29 7.14 -19.12
N PRO A 171 20.24 6.74 -20.00
CA PRO A 171 21.60 6.39 -19.61
C PRO A 171 22.36 7.49 -18.87
N ALA A 172 22.12 8.77 -19.19
CA ALA A 172 22.76 9.90 -18.52
C ALA A 172 22.25 10.05 -17.08
N VAL A 173 20.98 9.74 -16.87
CA VAL A 173 20.33 9.78 -15.57
C VAL A 173 20.77 8.59 -14.71
N ALA A 174 20.85 7.39 -15.30
CA ALA A 174 21.41 6.21 -14.64
C ALA A 174 22.86 6.46 -14.21
N ALA A 175 23.68 7.04 -15.08
CA ALA A 175 25.07 7.38 -14.78
C ALA A 175 25.21 8.40 -13.64
N ALA A 176 24.35 9.43 -13.63
CA ALA A 176 24.38 10.50 -12.64
C ALA A 176 23.97 10.02 -11.23
N ASN A 177 23.03 9.07 -11.14
CA ASN A 177 22.49 8.58 -9.87
C ASN A 177 23.08 7.23 -9.42
N TRP A 178 23.95 6.62 -10.24
CA TRP A 178 24.53 5.30 -10.00
C TRP A 178 25.11 5.17 -8.59
N ASP A 179 25.97 6.10 -8.19
CA ASP A 179 26.68 6.00 -6.91
C ASP A 179 25.72 6.15 -5.72
N GLY A 180 24.66 6.97 -5.87
CA GLY A 180 23.61 7.09 -4.86
C GLY A 180 22.77 5.83 -4.74
N LEU A 181 22.38 5.21 -5.86
CA LEU A 181 21.65 3.93 -5.88
C LEU A 181 22.46 2.82 -5.20
N ILE A 182 23.75 2.73 -5.52
CA ILE A 182 24.63 1.75 -4.90
C ILE A 182 24.82 2.04 -3.40
N ALA A 183 24.91 3.31 -2.98
CA ALA A 183 25.03 3.66 -1.57
C ALA A 183 23.82 3.21 -0.73
N VAL A 184 22.60 3.22 -1.31
CA VAL A 184 21.40 2.66 -0.66
C VAL A 184 21.55 1.16 -0.46
N LEU A 185 21.91 0.43 -1.53
CA LEU A 185 22.12 -1.02 -1.46
C LEU A 185 23.23 -1.40 -0.48
N GLU A 186 24.33 -0.62 -0.43
CA GLU A 186 25.41 -0.79 0.53
C GLU A 186 24.93 -0.59 1.96
N THR A 187 24.10 0.42 2.20
CA THR A 187 23.56 0.69 3.53
C THR A 187 22.68 -0.47 4.01
N ILE A 188 21.86 -1.05 3.13
CA ILE A 188 21.05 -2.24 3.43
C ILE A 188 21.96 -3.46 3.65
N ALA A 189 22.91 -3.72 2.76
CA ALA A 189 23.79 -4.89 2.83
C ALA A 189 24.79 -4.85 4.00
N ALA A 190 25.05 -3.67 4.56
CA ALA A 190 25.88 -3.49 5.76
C ALA A 190 25.05 -3.36 7.05
N SER A 191 23.73 -3.43 6.96
CA SER A 191 22.82 -3.26 8.10
C SER A 191 22.72 -4.50 8.98
N GLU A 192 22.02 -4.36 10.10
CA GLU A 192 21.60 -5.46 10.96
C GLU A 192 20.76 -6.49 10.21
N LEU A 193 20.10 -6.11 9.09
CA LEU A 193 19.34 -7.04 8.27
C LEU A 193 20.23 -8.09 7.63
N ALA A 194 21.47 -7.77 7.25
CA ALA A 194 22.38 -8.74 6.64
C ALA A 194 22.97 -9.74 7.67
N ASP A 195 22.80 -9.48 8.97
CA ASP A 195 23.41 -10.24 10.05
C ASP A 195 22.33 -11.10 10.75
N LEU A 196 22.28 -12.39 10.38
CA LEU A 196 21.27 -13.30 10.89
C LEU A 196 21.24 -13.41 12.43
N PRO A 197 22.39 -13.48 13.14
CA PRO A 197 22.42 -13.34 14.59
C PRO A 197 21.74 -12.06 15.11
N LYS A 198 22.00 -10.90 14.51
CA LYS A 198 21.35 -9.63 14.93
C LYS A 198 19.86 -9.62 14.64
N LEU A 199 19.42 -10.23 13.54
CA LEU A 199 18.00 -10.35 13.21
C LEU A 199 17.18 -11.05 14.31
N LYS A 200 17.77 -12.00 15.04
CA LYS A 200 17.09 -12.72 16.13
C LYS A 200 16.71 -11.85 17.31
N THR A 201 17.34 -10.69 17.45
CA THR A 201 17.10 -9.73 18.53
C THR A 201 16.92 -8.32 17.99
N LEU A 202 16.51 -8.19 16.72
CA LEU A 202 16.37 -6.89 16.07
C LEU A 202 15.26 -6.11 16.76
N ASP A 203 15.58 -4.91 17.25
CA ASP A 203 14.57 -3.93 17.60
C ASP A 203 14.20 -3.16 16.32
N VAL A 204 13.01 -3.46 15.77
CA VAL A 204 12.51 -2.85 14.52
C VAL A 204 12.39 -1.33 14.67
N GLY A 205 12.04 -0.87 15.86
CA GLY A 205 11.92 0.55 16.14
C GLY A 205 13.27 1.27 16.19
N ALA A 206 14.29 0.65 16.79
CA ALA A 206 15.65 1.19 16.78
C ALA A 206 16.27 1.13 15.37
N PHE A 207 16.00 0.06 14.63
CA PHE A 207 16.38 -0.04 13.22
C PHE A 207 15.76 1.09 12.40
N ALA A 208 14.48 1.38 12.58
CA ALA A 208 13.77 2.44 11.86
C ALA A 208 14.37 3.83 12.14
N ASP A 209 14.78 4.11 13.37
CA ASP A 209 15.41 5.38 13.78
C ASP A 209 16.87 5.51 13.33
N GLY A 210 17.60 4.40 13.23
CA GLY A 210 18.99 4.33 12.80
C GLY A 210 19.14 4.07 11.30
N THR A 211 19.32 2.80 10.94
CA THR A 211 19.56 2.38 9.56
C THR A 211 18.42 2.74 8.61
N GLY A 212 17.17 2.56 9.05
CA GLY A 212 15.97 2.89 8.28
C GLY A 212 15.94 4.36 7.89
N LYS A 213 16.21 5.28 8.83
CA LYS A 213 16.31 6.71 8.55
C LYS A 213 17.40 7.02 7.53
N LYS A 214 18.58 6.40 7.64
CA LYS A 214 19.66 6.59 6.67
C LYS A 214 19.25 6.16 5.25
N ILE A 215 18.53 5.03 5.13
CA ILE A 215 17.97 4.58 3.85
C ILE A 215 16.96 5.59 3.32
N ALA A 216 16.03 6.06 4.17
CA ALA A 216 15.03 7.04 3.79
C ALA A 216 15.66 8.36 3.30
N ASP A 217 16.67 8.88 4.00
CA ASP A 217 17.41 10.08 3.62
C ASP A 217 18.12 9.91 2.26
N GLN A 218 18.73 8.75 2.03
CA GLN A 218 19.40 8.44 0.74
C GLN A 218 18.40 8.31 -0.41
N VAL A 219 17.26 7.65 -0.18
CA VAL A 219 16.19 7.53 -1.18
C VAL A 219 15.56 8.89 -1.48
N ALA A 220 15.33 9.73 -0.47
CA ALA A 220 14.82 11.08 -0.66
C ALA A 220 15.80 11.97 -1.45
N ALA A 221 17.11 11.83 -1.21
CA ALA A 221 18.12 12.53 -1.99
C ALA A 221 18.11 12.10 -3.47
N LEU A 222 17.93 10.81 -3.74
CA LEU A 222 17.75 10.27 -5.08
C LEU A 222 16.45 10.79 -5.73
N ALA A 223 15.34 10.79 -5.00
CA ALA A 223 14.05 11.31 -5.44
C ALA A 223 14.13 12.79 -5.86
N LYS A 224 14.85 13.60 -5.08
CA LYS A 224 15.05 15.02 -5.39
C LYS A 224 15.90 15.23 -6.64
N ALA A 225 16.98 14.46 -6.80
CA ALA A 225 17.81 14.48 -8.00
C ALA A 225 17.05 13.97 -9.24
N ALA A 226 16.05 13.13 -9.02
CA ALA A 226 15.15 12.55 -9.99
C ALA A 226 14.06 13.52 -10.48
N ASP A 227 13.39 14.23 -9.57
CA ASP A 227 12.28 15.15 -9.89
C ASP A 227 12.77 16.36 -10.72
N GLU A 228 13.98 16.87 -10.45
CA GLU A 228 14.63 17.90 -11.30
C GLU A 228 14.88 17.44 -12.76
N LYS A 229 14.78 16.12 -13.04
CA LYS A 229 15.05 15.52 -14.36
C LYS A 229 13.96 14.55 -14.84
N LYS A 230 12.75 14.55 -14.26
CA LYS A 230 11.61 13.65 -14.58
C LYS A 230 11.93 12.15 -14.47
N LEU A 231 12.48 11.72 -13.35
CA LEU A 231 12.56 10.29 -13.01
C LEU A 231 11.34 9.90 -12.17
N SER A 232 10.62 8.87 -12.60
CA SER A 232 9.64 8.20 -11.72
C SER A 232 10.32 7.08 -10.94
N LEU A 233 10.31 7.13 -9.61
CA LEU A 233 10.76 6.04 -8.75
C LEU A 233 9.88 4.78 -8.86
N THR A 234 8.71 4.89 -9.50
CA THR A 234 7.79 3.76 -9.76
C THR A 234 8.26 2.86 -10.89
N GLU A 235 9.21 3.30 -11.73
CA GLU A 235 9.65 2.56 -12.92
C GLU A 235 10.95 1.76 -12.70
N PHE A 236 11.41 1.64 -11.45
CA PHE A 236 12.63 0.89 -11.15
C PHE A 236 12.39 -0.62 -11.35
N PRO A 237 13.10 -1.29 -12.27
CA PRO A 237 12.88 -2.70 -12.56
C PRO A 237 13.24 -3.56 -11.35
N GLY A 238 12.28 -4.36 -10.88
CA GLY A 238 12.47 -5.35 -9.80
C GLY A 238 12.03 -4.92 -8.40
N VAL A 239 11.53 -3.69 -8.22
CA VAL A 239 10.82 -3.30 -6.99
C VAL A 239 9.35 -3.07 -7.34
N PRO A 240 8.42 -3.94 -6.92
CA PRO A 240 6.99 -3.69 -7.12
C PRO A 240 6.52 -2.56 -6.18
N VAL A 241 6.82 -1.32 -6.56
CA VAL A 241 6.38 -0.11 -5.82
C VAL A 241 4.88 0.15 -6.01
N ASP A 242 4.25 -0.52 -6.98
CA ASP A 242 2.80 -0.45 -7.27
C ASP A 242 1.90 -0.91 -6.11
N SER A 243 2.48 -1.55 -5.09
CA SER A 243 1.76 -2.04 -3.90
C SER A 243 1.75 -1.08 -2.71
N MET A 244 2.42 0.08 -2.82
CA MET A 244 2.27 1.17 -1.87
C MET A 244 1.32 2.22 -2.47
N PRO A 245 0.02 2.24 -2.11
CA PRO A 245 -0.90 3.31 -2.48
C PRO A 245 -0.58 4.59 -1.67
N LEU A 246 0.68 5.01 -1.71
CA LEU A 246 1.16 6.28 -1.18
C LEU A 246 1.00 7.40 -2.21
N ALA A 247 0.87 7.03 -3.50
CA ALA A 247 0.52 7.96 -4.57
C ALA A 247 -0.86 8.58 -4.26
N GLY A 248 -0.87 9.90 -4.07
CA GLY A 248 -2.09 10.66 -3.78
C GLY A 248 -2.41 10.88 -2.30
N LEU A 249 -1.67 10.28 -1.34
CA LEU A 249 -1.89 10.59 0.08
C LEU A 249 -1.57 12.05 0.44
N GLY A 250 -0.55 12.63 -0.19
CA GLY A 250 -0.19 14.04 0.00
C GLY A 250 -1.20 15.04 -0.58
N SER A 251 -2.00 14.62 -1.59
CA SER A 251 -3.06 15.43 -2.20
C SER A 251 -4.46 15.13 -1.65
N ALA A 252 -4.62 14.02 -0.93
CA ALA A 252 -5.88 13.60 -0.37
C ALA A 252 -6.30 14.48 0.83
N LYS A 253 -7.59 14.83 0.89
CA LYS A 253 -8.18 15.47 2.06
C LYS A 253 -8.87 14.43 2.91
N PHE A 254 -8.47 14.38 4.18
CA PHE A 254 -9.07 13.52 5.18
C PHE A 254 -10.07 14.32 6.01
N SER A 255 -11.24 13.77 6.26
CA SER A 255 -12.20 14.34 7.22
C SER A 255 -12.91 13.23 7.97
N THR A 256 -13.02 13.37 9.29
CA THR A 256 -13.80 12.43 10.09
C THR A 256 -15.28 12.78 9.97
N VAL A 257 -16.06 11.85 9.42
CA VAL A 257 -17.49 12.01 9.19
C VAL A 257 -18.27 11.73 10.48
N LYS A 258 -17.86 10.67 11.19
CA LYS A 258 -18.54 10.19 12.40
C LYS A 258 -17.55 9.46 13.29
N ILE A 259 -17.70 9.60 14.61
CA ILE A 259 -16.99 8.79 15.61
C ILE A 259 -18.05 8.18 16.53
N GLU A 260 -17.99 6.86 16.72
CA GLU A 260 -18.84 6.07 17.59
C GLU A 260 -17.97 5.18 18.47
N GLY A 261 -17.58 5.71 19.63
CA GLY A 261 -16.67 5.02 20.54
C GLY A 261 -15.33 4.72 19.87
N ASP A 262 -14.98 3.44 19.78
CA ASP A 262 -13.73 2.96 19.16
C ASP A 262 -13.83 2.76 17.64
N THR A 263 -14.94 3.14 17.00
CA THR A 263 -15.10 3.09 15.54
C THR A 263 -15.34 4.49 15.00
N ALA A 264 -14.84 4.77 13.80
CA ALA A 264 -15.12 6.02 13.10
C ALA A 264 -15.22 5.81 11.58
N VAL A 265 -15.85 6.76 10.91
CA VAL A 265 -15.91 6.83 9.45
C VAL A 265 -15.00 7.95 8.98
N LEU A 266 -13.97 7.60 8.23
CA LEU A 266 -13.02 8.50 7.63
C LEU A 266 -13.38 8.71 6.16
N ARG A 267 -13.66 9.96 5.79
CA ARG A 267 -13.82 10.34 4.40
C ARG A 267 -12.50 10.79 3.81
N VAL A 268 -12.19 10.24 2.65
CA VAL A 268 -11.01 10.54 1.84
C VAL A 268 -11.47 11.16 0.54
N GLU A 269 -11.03 12.38 0.27
CA GLU A 269 -11.28 13.07 -1.01
C GLU A 269 -9.98 13.16 -1.81
N ASN A 270 -9.95 12.55 -2.99
CA ASN A 270 -8.78 12.60 -3.88
C ASN A 270 -9.23 12.73 -5.34
N GLU A 271 -8.60 13.62 -6.11
CA GLU A 271 -8.89 13.87 -7.53
C GLU A 271 -10.38 14.02 -7.90
N GLY A 272 -11.20 14.54 -6.97
CA GLY A 272 -12.65 14.72 -7.16
C GLY A 272 -13.50 13.48 -6.86
N GLN A 273 -12.89 12.38 -6.44
CA GLN A 273 -13.54 11.21 -5.88
C GLN A 273 -13.61 11.34 -4.35
N THR A 274 -14.68 10.81 -3.77
CA THR A 274 -14.91 10.80 -2.32
C THR A 274 -15.24 9.38 -1.91
N GLU A 275 -14.42 8.82 -1.03
CA GLU A 275 -14.59 7.48 -0.48
C GLU A 275 -14.70 7.58 1.04
N GLU A 276 -15.50 6.69 1.63
CA GLU A 276 -15.64 6.58 3.08
C GLU A 276 -15.10 5.22 3.51
N HIS A 277 -14.17 5.22 4.46
CA HIS A 277 -13.56 4.03 5.02
C HIS A 277 -13.84 3.96 6.51
N GLU A 278 -14.15 2.75 6.99
CA GLU A 278 -14.26 2.50 8.42
C GLU A 278 -12.87 2.34 9.04
N VAL A 279 -12.67 3.01 10.16
CA VAL A 279 -11.45 2.93 10.96
C VAL A 279 -11.81 2.57 12.40
N VAL A 280 -10.96 1.77 13.03
CA VAL A 280 -11.15 1.25 14.37
C VAL A 280 -9.95 1.64 15.23
N ARG A 281 -10.22 1.99 16.47
CA ARG A 281 -9.22 2.32 17.48
C ARG A 281 -8.76 1.03 18.16
N VAL A 282 -7.46 0.75 18.05
CA VAL A 282 -6.80 -0.38 18.72
C VAL A 282 -5.66 0.17 19.56
N GLU A 283 -5.70 -0.05 20.87
CA GLU A 283 -4.69 0.43 21.83
C GLU A 283 -4.39 1.95 21.69
N GLY A 284 -5.43 2.74 21.41
CA GLY A 284 -5.31 4.20 21.24
C GLY A 284 -4.77 4.66 19.88
N LYS A 285 -4.69 3.77 18.89
CA LYS A 285 -4.29 4.09 17.51
C LYS A 285 -5.44 3.83 16.54
N TRP A 286 -5.68 4.75 15.61
CA TRP A 286 -6.69 4.60 14.57
C TRP A 286 -6.15 3.83 13.37
N LEU A 287 -6.81 2.73 13.00
CA LEU A 287 -6.38 1.84 11.91
C LEU A 287 -7.55 1.51 10.98
N PRO A 288 -7.32 1.26 9.68
CA PRO A 288 -8.36 0.76 8.79
C PRO A 288 -8.99 -0.53 9.31
N LYS A 289 -10.32 -0.61 9.32
CA LYS A 289 -11.05 -1.77 9.83
C LYS A 289 -10.63 -3.07 9.13
N GLU A 290 -10.49 -3.03 7.81
CA GLU A 290 -10.06 -4.19 7.01
C GLU A 290 -8.70 -4.73 7.45
N MET A 291 -7.78 -3.84 7.85
CA MET A 291 -6.48 -4.27 8.37
C MET A 291 -6.63 -4.91 9.75
N VAL A 292 -7.48 -4.36 10.62
CA VAL A 292 -7.72 -4.92 11.95
C VAL A 292 -8.36 -6.31 11.84
N ASP A 293 -9.40 -6.45 11.02
CA ASP A 293 -10.13 -7.70 10.84
C ASP A 293 -9.24 -8.79 10.22
N ALA A 294 -8.36 -8.44 9.28
CA ALA A 294 -7.45 -9.38 8.61
C ALA A 294 -6.11 -9.61 9.35
N TRP A 295 -5.80 -8.82 10.38
CA TRP A 295 -4.47 -8.81 11.00
C TRP A 295 -4.10 -10.18 11.57
N GLN A 296 -4.97 -10.76 12.40
CA GLN A 296 -4.68 -11.99 13.10
C GLN A 296 -4.48 -13.17 12.14
N GLU A 297 -5.32 -13.29 11.11
CA GLU A 297 -5.19 -14.33 10.09
C GLU A 297 -3.88 -14.18 9.32
N LYS A 298 -3.57 -12.96 8.84
CA LYS A 298 -2.33 -12.68 8.11
C LYS A 298 -1.08 -12.92 8.96
N MET A 299 -1.11 -12.56 10.23
CA MET A 299 0.00 -12.81 11.16
C MET A 299 0.19 -14.28 11.47
N GLN A 300 -0.90 -15.03 11.63
CA GLN A 300 -0.81 -16.46 11.82
C GLN A 300 -0.27 -17.17 10.56
N ALA A 301 -0.75 -16.79 9.37
CA ALA A 301 -0.26 -17.31 8.10
C ALA A 301 1.23 -16.99 7.90
N ALA A 302 1.65 -15.75 8.16
CA ALA A 302 3.06 -15.36 8.08
C ALA A 302 3.92 -16.14 9.08
N LYS A 303 3.43 -16.35 10.30
CA LYS A 303 4.12 -17.15 11.32
C LYS A 303 4.26 -18.60 10.89
N ASP A 304 3.23 -19.22 10.34
CA ASP A 304 3.29 -20.59 9.82
C ASP A 304 4.27 -20.68 8.64
N ALA A 305 4.27 -19.69 7.74
CA ALA A 305 5.21 -19.64 6.63
C ALA A 305 6.68 -19.62 7.10
N VAL A 306 7.01 -18.88 8.16
CA VAL A 306 8.39 -18.79 8.66
C VAL A 306 8.79 -19.89 9.64
N THR A 307 7.83 -20.55 10.30
CA THR A 307 8.12 -21.59 11.31
C THR A 307 7.91 -23.02 10.81
N LYS A 308 7.15 -23.22 9.73
CA LYS A 308 6.84 -24.53 9.15
C LYS A 308 7.28 -24.63 7.70
N ASP A 309 6.64 -23.85 6.82
CA ASP A 309 6.78 -24.03 5.38
C ASP A 309 8.21 -23.75 4.90
N MET A 310 8.81 -22.66 5.38
CA MET A 310 10.16 -22.28 5.00
C MET A 310 11.21 -23.28 5.51
N PRO A 311 11.25 -23.69 6.79
CA PRO A 311 12.15 -24.75 7.23
C PRO A 311 12.01 -26.05 6.44
N GLU A 312 10.78 -26.48 6.14
CA GLU A 312 10.53 -27.68 5.33
C GLU A 312 11.08 -27.53 3.91
N ARG A 313 10.83 -26.39 3.26
CA ARG A 313 11.37 -26.07 1.94
C ARG A 313 12.89 -25.99 1.94
N LEU A 314 13.48 -25.34 2.94
CA LEU A 314 14.93 -25.27 3.08
C LEU A 314 15.52 -26.67 3.28
N ALA A 315 14.90 -27.54 4.08
CA ALA A 315 15.38 -28.90 4.27
C ALA A 315 15.31 -29.74 2.98
N LYS A 316 14.22 -29.61 2.22
CA LYS A 316 13.96 -30.40 1.00
C LYS A 316 14.75 -29.90 -0.21
N ASP A 317 14.81 -28.59 -0.39
CA ASP A 317 15.23 -27.95 -1.64
C ASP A 317 16.50 -27.10 -1.46
N LYS A 318 17.25 -27.22 -0.34
CA LYS A 318 18.50 -26.46 -0.09
C LYS A 318 19.41 -26.45 -1.31
N MET A 319 19.64 -27.61 -1.92
CA MET A 319 20.52 -27.73 -3.10
C MET A 319 19.94 -27.03 -4.33
N GLN A 320 18.62 -27.05 -4.52
CA GLN A 320 17.97 -26.36 -5.62
C GLN A 320 18.01 -24.83 -5.44
N ILE A 321 18.08 -24.36 -4.20
CA ILE A 321 18.22 -22.95 -3.85
C ILE A 321 19.68 -22.48 -3.98
N VAL A 322 20.63 -23.24 -3.44
CA VAL A 322 22.05 -22.86 -3.37
C VAL A 322 22.76 -23.00 -4.71
N LEU A 323 22.45 -24.00 -5.53
CA LEU A 323 23.16 -24.24 -6.79
C LEU A 323 23.04 -23.07 -7.79
N PRO A 324 21.84 -22.52 -8.08
CA PRO A 324 21.71 -21.33 -8.91
C PRO A 324 22.44 -20.12 -8.32
N MET A 325 22.41 -19.93 -6.99
CA MET A 325 23.15 -18.84 -6.33
C MET A 325 24.66 -18.96 -6.55
N GLN A 326 25.22 -20.16 -6.42
CA GLN A 326 26.64 -20.41 -6.68
C GLN A 326 27.01 -20.16 -8.16
N MET A 327 26.13 -20.56 -9.08
CA MET A 327 26.33 -20.27 -10.50
C MET A 327 26.36 -18.76 -10.77
N VAL A 328 25.41 -18.00 -10.22
CA VAL A 328 25.40 -16.53 -10.31
C VAL A 328 26.64 -15.93 -9.65
N GLN A 329 27.07 -16.43 -8.49
CA GLN A 329 28.30 -15.98 -7.84
C GLN A 329 29.53 -16.18 -8.73
N GLY A 330 29.65 -17.30 -9.43
CA GLY A 330 30.76 -17.56 -10.36
C GLY A 330 30.72 -16.68 -11.59
N VAL A 331 29.52 -16.37 -12.11
CA VAL A 331 29.34 -15.38 -13.17
C VAL A 331 29.77 -13.98 -12.72
N LEU A 332 29.38 -13.56 -11.53
CA LEU A 332 29.80 -12.28 -10.96
C LEU A 332 31.32 -12.21 -10.79
N ASP A 333 31.97 -13.30 -10.42
CA ASP A 333 33.44 -13.38 -10.35
C ASP A 333 34.08 -13.19 -11.73
N GLN A 334 33.50 -13.75 -12.79
CA GLN A 334 33.96 -13.53 -14.17
C GLN A 334 33.78 -12.06 -14.58
N LEU A 335 32.63 -11.45 -14.24
CA LEU A 335 32.38 -10.03 -14.51
C LEU A 335 33.39 -9.14 -13.78
N LEU A 336 33.75 -9.47 -12.53
CA LEU A 336 34.82 -8.78 -11.78
C LEU A 336 36.19 -8.96 -12.43
N ALA A 337 36.48 -10.15 -12.94
CA ALA A 337 37.76 -10.46 -13.58
C ALA A 337 37.93 -9.83 -14.97
N ALA A 338 36.83 -9.52 -15.67
CA ALA A 338 36.85 -8.92 -17.00
C ALA A 338 37.62 -7.60 -17.01
N LYS A 339 38.62 -7.48 -17.90
CA LYS A 339 39.49 -6.31 -18.02
C LYS A 339 39.08 -5.40 -19.18
N THR A 340 38.30 -5.93 -20.11
CA THR A 340 37.86 -5.20 -21.31
C THR A 340 36.35 -5.24 -21.46
N GLN A 341 35.81 -4.26 -22.21
CA GLN A 341 34.38 -4.22 -22.55
C GLN A 341 33.94 -5.48 -23.29
N ALA A 342 34.75 -5.98 -24.23
CA ALA A 342 34.41 -7.16 -25.02
C ALA A 342 34.30 -8.43 -24.16
N GLU A 343 35.23 -8.62 -23.22
CA GLU A 343 35.15 -9.73 -22.24
C GLU A 343 33.89 -9.61 -21.39
N PHE A 344 33.59 -8.41 -20.88
CA PHE A 344 32.41 -8.15 -20.07
C PHE A 344 31.11 -8.43 -20.84
N ASP A 345 31.01 -7.91 -22.07
CA ASP A 345 29.85 -8.07 -22.94
C ASP A 345 29.59 -9.53 -23.30
N GLN A 346 30.65 -10.30 -23.56
CA GLN A 346 30.55 -11.73 -23.83
C GLN A 346 29.96 -12.48 -22.63
N ILE A 347 30.41 -12.16 -21.41
CA ILE A 347 29.87 -12.76 -20.19
C ILE A 347 28.39 -12.40 -20.04
N VAL A 348 28.02 -11.12 -20.21
CA VAL A 348 26.61 -10.68 -20.13
C VAL A 348 25.73 -11.39 -21.15
N GLN A 349 26.21 -11.57 -22.39
CA GLN A 349 25.47 -12.31 -23.42
C GLN A 349 25.26 -13.78 -23.04
N GLN A 350 26.26 -14.44 -22.45
CA GLN A 350 26.13 -15.81 -21.97
C GLN A 350 25.09 -15.90 -20.83
N ILE A 351 25.06 -14.93 -19.92
CA ILE A 351 24.03 -14.83 -18.88
C ILE A 351 22.66 -14.71 -19.55
N MET A 352 22.48 -13.76 -20.47
CA MET A 352 21.18 -13.56 -21.12
C MET A 352 20.73 -14.81 -21.88
N GLN A 353 21.63 -15.56 -22.51
CA GLN A 353 21.27 -16.82 -23.18
C GLN A 353 20.92 -17.95 -22.20
N THR A 354 21.60 -17.99 -21.05
CA THR A 354 21.40 -19.03 -20.02
C THR A 354 20.13 -18.79 -19.19
N PHE A 355 19.79 -17.52 -18.95
CA PHE A 355 18.71 -17.10 -18.06
C PHE A 355 17.53 -16.44 -18.79
N MET A 356 17.59 -16.21 -20.11
CA MET A 356 16.36 -15.95 -20.85
C MET A 356 15.45 -17.17 -20.71
N PRO A 357 14.19 -17.00 -20.30
CA PRO A 357 13.23 -18.05 -20.57
C PRO A 357 13.27 -18.28 -22.08
N GLN A 358 13.56 -19.51 -22.51
CA GLN A 358 13.15 -19.91 -23.86
C GLN A 358 11.64 -19.75 -23.88
N LEU A 359 11.16 -18.59 -24.33
CA LEU A 359 9.75 -18.29 -24.51
C LEU A 359 9.17 -19.45 -25.33
N PRO A 360 8.44 -20.38 -24.72
CA PRO A 360 7.68 -21.34 -25.49
C PRO A 360 6.61 -20.48 -26.15
N GLY A 361 6.53 -20.55 -27.48
CA GLY A 361 5.41 -19.94 -28.17
C GLY A 361 4.11 -20.44 -27.56
N GLY A 362 3.33 -19.51 -27.00
CA GLY A 362 1.93 -19.70 -26.61
C GLY A 362 1.68 -20.83 -25.63
N ASP A 363 1.82 -20.55 -24.34
CA ASP A 363 0.79 -20.80 -23.33
C ASP A 363 1.25 -20.11 -22.04
N ALA A 364 0.59 -18.99 -21.73
CA ALA A 364 0.86 -18.17 -20.55
C ALA A 364 0.20 -18.80 -19.33
N ASP A 365 0.62 -19.99 -18.93
CA ASP A 365 0.30 -20.57 -17.63
C ASP A 365 1.41 -21.55 -17.24
N ALA A 366 2.18 -21.14 -16.22
CA ALA A 366 3.18 -21.88 -15.44
C ALA A 366 4.62 -21.33 -15.54
N ALA A 367 4.86 -20.19 -14.86
CA ALA A 367 6.18 -19.93 -14.29
C ALA A 367 6.29 -20.67 -12.94
N PRO A 368 7.31 -21.51 -12.70
CA PRO A 368 7.49 -22.17 -11.42
C PRO A 368 8.11 -21.22 -10.39
N GLY A 369 7.31 -20.83 -9.40
CA GLY A 369 7.77 -20.78 -8.01
C GLY A 369 8.59 -19.58 -7.55
N ALA A 370 8.17 -18.35 -7.83
CA ALA A 370 8.41 -17.24 -6.91
C ALA A 370 7.21 -17.16 -5.95
N ALA A 371 7.34 -17.74 -4.76
CA ALA A 371 6.36 -17.60 -3.69
C ALA A 371 6.36 -16.15 -3.19
N GLY A 372 5.61 -15.28 -3.88
CA GLY A 372 5.08 -14.05 -3.29
C GLY A 372 4.01 -14.39 -2.25
N PRO A 373 3.74 -13.51 -1.29
CA PRO A 373 2.66 -13.72 -0.33
C PRO A 373 1.36 -13.93 -1.11
N ALA A 374 0.68 -15.02 -0.77
CA ALA A 374 -0.50 -15.51 -1.46
C ALA A 374 -1.51 -14.36 -1.68
N THR A 375 -1.70 -13.99 -2.95
CA THR A 375 -2.88 -13.25 -3.36
C THR A 375 -4.08 -14.15 -3.08
N ALA A 376 -5.04 -13.61 -2.33
CA ALA A 376 -6.32 -14.28 -2.08
C ALA A 376 -6.94 -14.73 -3.42
N PRO A 377 -7.57 -15.91 -3.48
CA PRO A 377 -8.23 -16.35 -4.71
C PRO A 377 -9.34 -15.36 -5.08
N PRO A 378 -9.51 -15.03 -6.38
CA PRO A 378 -10.62 -14.20 -6.82
C PRO A 378 -11.93 -14.92 -6.50
N ASP A 379 -12.91 -14.15 -6.00
CA ASP A 379 -14.27 -14.60 -5.67
C ASP A 379 -14.85 -15.44 -6.81
N GLY A 380 -14.73 -16.76 -6.65
CA GLY A 380 -15.38 -17.74 -7.49
C GLY A 380 -16.87 -17.71 -7.17
N ALA A 381 -17.64 -17.07 -8.06
CA ALA A 381 -19.09 -17.17 -8.10
C ALA A 381 -19.52 -18.63 -7.91
N ALA A 382 -19.99 -18.96 -6.71
CA ALA A 382 -20.56 -20.25 -6.42
C ALA A 382 -21.82 -20.42 -7.28
N LYS A 383 -21.75 -21.31 -8.28
CA LYS A 383 -22.94 -21.89 -8.90
C LYS A 383 -23.82 -22.48 -7.78
N PRO A 384 -25.13 -22.20 -7.74
CA PRO A 384 -26.00 -22.82 -6.75
C PRO A 384 -26.02 -24.33 -6.97
N ALA A 385 -25.74 -25.07 -5.90
CA ALA A 385 -25.93 -26.51 -5.85
C ALA A 385 -27.43 -26.84 -6.02
N PRO A 386 -27.78 -27.96 -6.69
CA PRO A 386 -29.16 -28.37 -6.85
C PRO A 386 -29.77 -28.74 -5.48
N ASP A 387 -30.97 -28.22 -5.24
CA ASP A 387 -31.82 -28.48 -4.09
C ASP A 387 -31.97 -29.99 -3.81
N PRO A 388 -31.51 -30.50 -2.65
CA PRO A 388 -31.67 -31.90 -2.29
C PRO A 388 -33.07 -32.24 -1.76
N PHE A 389 -34.01 -31.29 -1.70
CA PHE A 389 -35.38 -31.54 -1.28
C PHE A 389 -36.39 -30.87 -2.21
N GLY A 390 -36.51 -31.43 -3.41
CA GLY A 390 -37.65 -31.16 -4.27
C GLY A 390 -38.98 -31.42 -3.55
N ARG A 391 -39.72 -30.33 -3.32
CA ARG A 391 -41.18 -30.27 -3.46
C ARG A 391 -41.64 -28.86 -3.71
#